data_AF-A0A8J3BPL9-F1
#
_entry.id   AF-A0A8J3BPL9-F1
#
_cell.length_a   1.000
_cell.length_b   1.000
_cell.length_c   1.000
_cell.angle_alpha   90.00
_cell.angle_beta   90.00
_cell.angle_gamma   90.00
#
_symmetry.space_group_name_H-M   'P 1'
#
loop_
_entity.id
_entity.type
_entity.pdbx_description
1 polymer ?
#
loop_
_entity_poly.entity_id
_entity_poly.type
_entity_poly.pdbx_seq_one_letter_code
_entity_poly.pdbx_strand_id
1 'polypeptide(L)'
;MTANPFHTRPSTTPEWALTDTGHWPAAGVHPSAAADRRAVPHGRPGVYRGAAPVPTPPPDALRRRPAPYRPPAPAAPPLTLRADALTPEDRPEDEAETRLAACRGHLDPRTLREVVTRPALVQALRDDLGRAISRAAHDATRARLLSLRAVASRLLGDLGEALRDGQWALDHAKAVGELRQLAVVRARLAHIHQWRGEFGQADRLLALASCAELPDALRASVHEQAGRSCYEQGRLVEAIKHFDQAVTLCGDARAPMVPRIALALGAVAERAGRHGFGPAARDRATVLGVPPAPVLTRDDRTGAWGYADAAGRPLVPAAYRQAQPFGDGMAWVQPSEADGWQLIDATGAARGPRGYEDVRPFRSGVAAVRQDGWGAIDTVGRVVVPLRYRGFATALSDGRYLDGFTEEGLAVVDTGRWRGVVDRTGRQWVEPRYRTVVIHPLAFLIVDGGQWGALDRRGRALISPTHGDRRALHTALRRRLRVEAPVL
;
A
#
# COMPACT_ATOMS: atom_id res chain seq x y z
N MET A 1 35.72 6.38 19.42
CA MET A 1 35.41 7.35 18.35
C MET A 1 35.87 6.74 17.04
N THR A 2 34.95 6.13 16.30
CA THR A 2 35.21 5.50 15.00
C THR A 2 33.91 5.59 14.20
N ALA A 3 34.02 6.19 13.02
CA ALA A 3 32.91 6.64 12.18
C ALA A 3 32.23 5.47 11.46
N ASN A 4 30.90 5.47 11.47
CA ASN A 4 30.02 4.61 10.68
C ASN A 4 30.08 5.04 9.20
N PRO A 5 30.49 4.18 8.25
CA PRO A 5 30.64 4.59 6.85
C PRO A 5 29.32 4.58 6.05
N PHE A 6 28.18 4.30 6.66
CA PHE A 6 26.87 4.47 6.01
C PHE A 6 26.27 5.85 6.27
N HIS A 7 26.99 6.90 5.87
CA HIS A 7 26.28 8.07 5.36
C HIS A 7 25.75 7.70 3.98
N THR A 8 24.48 7.33 3.93
CA THR A 8 23.67 7.48 2.72
C THR A 8 23.93 8.89 2.18
N ARG A 9 24.62 8.98 1.04
CA ARG A 9 24.52 10.19 0.22
C ARG A 9 23.02 10.45 0.06
N PRO A 10 22.52 11.67 0.33
CA PRO A 10 21.15 11.99 -0.07
C PRO A 10 21.06 11.60 -1.53
N SER A 11 20.04 10.80 -1.88
CA SER A 11 19.68 10.54 -3.26
C SER A 11 19.66 11.90 -3.94
N THR A 12 20.66 12.17 -4.77
CA THR A 12 20.64 13.33 -5.64
C THR A 12 19.33 13.23 -6.38
N THR A 13 18.45 14.21 -6.11
CA THR A 13 17.29 14.48 -6.93
C THR A 13 17.77 14.36 -8.38
N PRO A 14 17.21 13.48 -9.20
CA PRO A 14 17.51 13.50 -10.61
C PRO A 14 17.26 14.94 -11.10
N GLU A 15 18.17 15.50 -11.88
CA GLU A 15 18.12 16.91 -12.30
C GLU A 15 16.86 17.27 -13.13
N TRP A 16 16.04 16.27 -13.50
CA TRP A 16 14.70 16.46 -14.07
C TRP A 16 13.60 16.77 -13.04
N ALA A 17 13.88 16.67 -11.73
CA ALA A 17 12.89 16.76 -10.65
C ALA A 17 12.61 18.19 -10.15
N LEU A 18 13.09 19.22 -10.85
CA LEU A 18 12.89 20.62 -10.48
C LEU A 18 12.44 21.50 -11.66
N THR A 19 11.42 21.10 -12.41
CA THR A 19 10.67 22.06 -13.26
C THR A 19 9.18 21.72 -13.33
N ASP A 20 8.37 22.73 -13.03
CA ASP A 20 6.90 22.74 -12.99
C ASP A 20 6.26 22.99 -14.37
N THR A 21 6.93 22.57 -15.45
CA THR A 21 6.47 22.81 -16.82
C THR A 21 6.59 21.54 -17.63
N GLY A 22 5.45 20.94 -17.94
CA GLY A 22 5.36 19.76 -18.79
C GLY A 22 5.86 20.07 -20.19
N HIS A 23 7.07 19.64 -20.51
CA HIS A 23 7.56 19.32 -21.85
C HIS A 23 8.69 18.29 -21.70
N TRP A 24 8.48 17.10 -22.28
CA TRP A 24 9.49 16.03 -22.36
C TRP A 24 10.21 16.15 -23.71
N PRO A 25 11.53 16.34 -23.78
CA PRO A 25 12.24 16.22 -25.05
C PRO A 25 12.40 14.74 -25.42
N ALA A 26 12.17 14.44 -26.70
CA ALA A 26 12.50 13.15 -27.29
C ALA A 26 14.03 12.99 -27.30
N ALA A 27 14.55 11.98 -26.60
CA ALA A 27 15.96 11.65 -26.66
C ALA A 27 16.26 10.92 -27.98
N GLY A 28 16.82 11.70 -28.91
CA GLY A 28 17.46 11.21 -30.11
C GLY A 28 18.67 10.34 -29.81
N VAL A 29 18.88 9.38 -30.71
CA VAL A 29 20.10 8.62 -30.88
C VAL A 29 21.24 9.59 -31.18
N HIS A 30 22.36 9.51 -30.46
CA HIS A 30 23.63 9.97 -30.99
C HIS A 30 24.77 8.99 -30.71
N PRO A 31 25.78 8.96 -31.60
CA PRO A 31 26.69 7.84 -31.79
C PRO A 31 28.09 8.12 -31.22
N SER A 32 28.94 7.10 -31.15
CA SER A 32 30.38 7.30 -31.22
C SER A 32 31.03 6.13 -31.96
N ALA A 33 31.91 6.48 -32.88
CA ALA A 33 32.54 5.65 -33.89
C ALA A 33 33.98 5.30 -33.50
N ALA A 34 34.47 4.14 -33.96
CA ALA A 34 35.62 4.03 -34.88
C ALA A 34 36.08 2.57 -34.97
N ALA A 35 36.05 1.98 -36.17
CA ALA A 35 37.25 1.50 -36.87
C ALA A 35 36.89 0.78 -38.18
N ASP A 36 37.49 1.34 -39.23
CA ASP A 36 37.97 0.75 -40.47
C ASP A 36 37.08 0.11 -41.55
N ARG A 37 37.22 0.76 -42.70
CA ARG A 37 36.86 0.43 -44.07
C ARG A 37 37.53 -0.88 -44.51
N ARG A 38 36.81 -1.71 -45.28
CA ARG A 38 37.24 -2.12 -46.63
C ARG A 38 36.15 -2.89 -47.39
N ALA A 39 35.93 -2.40 -48.61
CA ALA A 39 35.58 -3.11 -49.85
C ALA A 39 34.21 -3.81 -50.01
N VAL A 40 33.39 -3.17 -50.86
CA VAL A 40 32.44 -3.82 -51.81
C VAL A 40 33.22 -4.06 -53.12
N PRO A 41 32.89 -5.07 -53.94
CA PRO A 41 32.19 -4.73 -55.19
C PRO A 41 31.11 -5.72 -55.69
N HIS A 42 30.06 -5.12 -56.28
CA HIS A 42 29.31 -5.45 -57.52
C HIS A 42 28.77 -6.86 -57.77
N GLY A 43 27.46 -7.05 -57.96
CA GLY A 43 26.66 -6.77 -59.19
C GLY A 43 26.02 -8.12 -59.62
N ARG A 44 24.87 -8.31 -60.26
CA ARG A 44 23.89 -7.53 -61.05
C ARG A 44 22.58 -8.38 -61.12
N PRO A 45 21.49 -7.92 -61.79
CA PRO A 45 20.09 -8.29 -61.49
C PRO A 45 19.44 -9.30 -62.45
N GLY A 46 18.25 -9.81 -62.11
CA GLY A 46 17.28 -10.35 -63.07
C GLY A 46 16.07 -11.03 -62.42
N VAL A 47 14.86 -10.46 -62.57
CA VAL A 47 13.78 -10.79 -63.53
C VAL A 47 12.69 -11.71 -62.93
N TYR A 48 11.47 -11.19 -62.92
CA TYR A 48 10.17 -11.83 -62.66
C TYR A 48 9.88 -13.03 -63.58
N ARG A 49 9.23 -14.08 -63.06
CA ARG A 49 8.02 -14.72 -63.63
C ARG A 49 7.58 -15.95 -62.80
N GLY A 50 6.26 -16.13 -62.70
CA GLY A 50 5.66 -17.47 -62.53
C GLY A 50 4.72 -17.62 -61.34
N ALA A 51 3.47 -17.18 -61.49
CA ALA A 51 2.35 -17.63 -60.66
C ALA A 51 1.98 -19.08 -61.01
N ALA A 52 1.64 -19.88 -60.00
CA ALA A 52 1.00 -21.19 -60.15
C ALA A 52 -0.34 -21.21 -59.37
N PRO A 53 -1.36 -21.98 -59.84
CA PRO A 53 -2.75 -21.81 -59.43
C PRO A 53 -3.17 -22.73 -58.27
N VAL A 54 -4.18 -22.27 -57.52
CA VAL A 54 -4.88 -22.99 -56.44
C VAL A 54 -6.01 -23.87 -57.04
N PRO A 55 -6.26 -25.09 -56.54
CA PRO A 55 -7.25 -26.01 -57.13
C PRO A 55 -8.71 -25.65 -56.76
N THR A 56 -9.60 -25.91 -57.71
CA THR A 56 -11.07 -25.79 -57.65
C THR A 56 -11.74 -27.01 -57.00
N PRO A 57 -12.82 -26.83 -56.21
CA PRO A 57 -13.75 -27.90 -55.84
C PRO A 57 -14.97 -27.99 -56.81
N PRO A 58 -15.67 -29.14 -56.86
CA PRO A 58 -16.64 -29.48 -57.91
C PRO A 58 -18.03 -28.82 -57.76
N PRO A 59 -18.86 -28.80 -58.83
CA PRO A 59 -20.14 -28.12 -58.85
C PRO A 59 -21.33 -29.01 -58.45
N ASP A 60 -22.42 -28.33 -58.11
CA ASP A 60 -23.82 -28.74 -58.02
C ASP A 60 -24.33 -29.51 -56.78
N ALA A 61 -24.85 -28.71 -55.84
CA ALA A 61 -26.14 -29.00 -55.21
C ALA A 61 -27.00 -27.71 -55.19
N LEU A 62 -27.59 -27.39 -56.35
CA LEU A 62 -28.65 -26.40 -56.48
C LEU A 62 -29.89 -26.87 -55.71
N ARG A 63 -30.33 -26.06 -54.73
CA ARG A 63 -31.73 -25.62 -54.46
C ARG A 63 -31.93 -25.34 -52.97
N ARG A 64 -31.63 -24.11 -52.53
CA ARG A 64 -32.37 -23.46 -51.42
C ARG A 64 -32.71 -22.03 -51.83
N ARG A 65 -34.00 -21.70 -51.70
CA ARG A 65 -34.62 -20.42 -52.04
C ARG A 65 -33.90 -19.23 -51.38
N PRO A 66 -33.85 -18.05 -52.00
CA PRO A 66 -33.28 -16.86 -51.38
C PRO A 66 -34.13 -16.43 -50.18
N ALA A 67 -33.48 -16.23 -49.03
CA ALA A 67 -34.06 -15.56 -47.89
C ALA A 67 -34.30 -14.06 -48.23
N PRO A 68 -35.35 -13.43 -47.69
CA PRO A 68 -35.65 -12.03 -47.98
C PRO A 68 -34.52 -11.10 -47.52
N TYR A 69 -34.25 -10.09 -48.33
CA TYR A 69 -33.29 -9.02 -48.08
C TYR A 69 -33.56 -8.35 -46.72
N ARG A 70 -32.60 -8.46 -45.80
CA ARG A 70 -32.59 -7.75 -44.52
C ARG A 70 -31.69 -6.52 -44.69
N PRO A 71 -32.19 -5.28 -44.56
CA PRO A 71 -31.34 -4.10 -44.67
C PRO A 71 -30.24 -4.15 -43.59
N PRO A 72 -29.05 -3.56 -43.84
CA PRO A 72 -27.98 -3.51 -42.87
C PRO A 72 -28.48 -2.81 -41.60
N ALA A 73 -28.19 -3.41 -40.45
CA ALA A 73 -28.47 -2.80 -39.15
C ALA A 73 -27.85 -1.39 -39.12
N PRO A 74 -28.55 -0.37 -38.59
CA PRO A 74 -27.95 0.95 -38.43
C PRO A 74 -26.65 0.81 -37.63
N ALA A 75 -25.63 1.57 -38.03
CA ALA A 75 -24.36 1.65 -37.35
C ALA A 75 -24.61 1.74 -35.83
N ALA A 76 -23.91 0.89 -35.07
CA ALA A 76 -23.96 0.95 -33.62
C ALA A 76 -23.79 2.42 -33.21
N PRO A 77 -24.68 2.97 -32.37
CA PRO A 77 -24.50 4.33 -31.91
C PRO A 77 -23.10 4.44 -31.29
N PRO A 78 -22.43 5.61 -31.37
CA PRO A 78 -21.22 5.80 -30.57
C PRO A 78 -21.56 5.35 -29.15
N LEU A 79 -20.64 4.64 -28.49
CA LEU A 79 -20.76 4.29 -27.08
C LEU A 79 -20.95 5.60 -26.31
N THR A 80 -22.19 6.07 -26.23
CA THR A 80 -22.65 6.93 -25.17
C THR A 80 -22.49 6.05 -23.97
N LEU A 81 -21.42 6.32 -23.22
CA LEU A 81 -21.39 6.00 -21.80
C LEU A 81 -22.78 6.37 -21.29
N ARG A 82 -23.63 5.37 -21.08
CA ARG A 82 -24.53 5.45 -19.95
C ARG A 82 -23.58 5.55 -18.77
N ALA A 83 -23.32 6.80 -18.40
CA ALA A 83 -23.17 7.12 -17.01
C ALA A 83 -24.40 6.52 -16.34
N ASP A 84 -24.28 5.26 -15.94
CA ASP A 84 -24.84 4.83 -14.67
C ASP A 84 -24.10 5.68 -13.63
N ALA A 85 -24.49 6.96 -13.60
CA ALA A 85 -24.36 7.79 -12.44
C ALA A 85 -25.12 7.00 -11.38
N LEU A 86 -24.36 6.33 -10.52
CA LEU A 86 -24.78 6.13 -9.15
C LEU A 86 -25.30 7.50 -8.69
N THR A 87 -26.61 7.66 -8.67
CA THR A 87 -27.24 8.81 -8.06
C THR A 87 -26.78 8.80 -6.60
N PRO A 88 -26.15 9.88 -6.10
CA PRO A 88 -25.76 10.00 -4.71
C PRO A 88 -26.97 10.40 -3.85
N GLU A 89 -28.07 9.68 -4.00
CA GLU A 89 -29.26 9.85 -3.17
C GLU A 89 -29.20 8.82 -2.03
N ASP A 90 -28.93 9.34 -0.83
CA ASP A 90 -29.27 8.79 0.48
C ASP A 90 -28.94 7.31 0.76
N ARG A 91 -27.66 7.05 1.01
CA ARG A 91 -27.26 5.89 1.82
C ARG A 91 -27.14 6.34 3.29
N PRO A 92 -28.04 5.95 4.20
CA PRO A 92 -27.91 6.26 5.63
C PRO A 92 -26.62 5.72 6.27
N GLU A 93 -25.95 4.79 5.59
CA GLU A 93 -24.64 4.23 5.92
C GLU A 93 -23.49 5.25 5.79
N ASP A 94 -23.62 6.26 4.92
CA ASP A 94 -22.58 7.26 4.68
C ASP A 94 -22.57 8.37 5.73
N GLU A 95 -23.69 8.62 6.41
CA GLU A 95 -23.80 9.58 7.51
C GLU A 95 -23.42 8.99 8.89
N ALA A 96 -23.29 7.67 9.00
CA ALA A 96 -23.05 7.01 10.28
C ALA A 96 -21.75 7.48 10.96
N GLU A 97 -20.69 7.79 10.20
CA GLU A 97 -19.46 8.36 10.76
C GLU A 97 -19.70 9.77 11.32
N THR A 98 -20.38 10.63 10.56
CA THR A 98 -20.72 11.99 10.98
C THR A 98 -21.63 11.99 12.21
N ARG A 99 -22.63 11.11 12.24
CA ARG A 99 -23.51 10.91 13.40
C ARG A 99 -22.74 10.44 14.63
N LEU A 100 -21.82 9.47 14.49
CA LEU A 100 -20.94 9.05 15.58
C LEU A 100 -20.05 10.20 16.06
N ALA A 101 -19.43 10.94 15.15
CA ALA A 101 -18.56 12.08 15.47
C ALA A 101 -19.31 13.14 16.29
N ALA A 102 -20.56 13.44 15.91
CA ALA A 102 -21.41 14.39 16.62
C ALA A 102 -21.81 13.92 18.04
N CYS A 103 -21.78 12.60 18.30
CA CYS A 103 -22.11 12.02 19.60
C CYS A 103 -20.92 11.92 20.56
N ARG A 104 -19.68 12.15 20.08
CA ARG A 104 -18.48 12.13 20.91
C ARG A 104 -18.47 13.32 21.85
N GLY A 105 -18.36 13.05 23.14
CA GLY A 105 -18.11 14.10 24.14
C GLY A 105 -16.61 14.40 24.30
N HIS A 106 -16.27 14.96 25.45
CA HIS A 106 -14.90 15.28 25.82
C HIS A 106 -14.13 14.04 26.30
N LEU A 107 -12.81 14.19 26.46
CA LEU A 107 -11.99 13.19 27.13
C LEU A 107 -12.05 13.42 28.64
N ASP A 108 -12.24 12.34 29.40
CA ASP A 108 -12.01 12.37 30.85
C ASP A 108 -10.52 12.68 31.09
N PRO A 109 -10.16 13.72 31.86
CA PRO A 109 -8.77 14.16 32.01
C PRO A 109 -7.89 13.17 32.79
N ARG A 110 -8.48 12.25 33.56
CA ARG A 110 -7.74 11.26 34.35
C ARG A 110 -7.49 9.99 33.57
N THR A 111 -8.50 9.51 32.85
CA THR A 111 -8.43 8.22 32.12
C THR A 111 -8.13 8.39 30.63
N LEU A 112 -8.32 9.60 30.08
CA LEU A 112 -8.29 9.90 28.65
C LEU A 112 -9.27 9.07 27.81
N ARG A 113 -10.30 8.50 28.46
CA ARG A 113 -11.40 7.81 27.78
C ARG A 113 -12.45 8.81 27.32
N GLU A 114 -13.17 8.46 26.25
CA GLU A 114 -14.27 9.27 25.72
C GLU A 114 -15.46 9.22 26.67
N VAL A 115 -15.97 10.39 27.05
CA VAL A 115 -17.22 10.53 27.83
C VAL A 115 -18.38 10.74 26.86
N VAL A 116 -19.41 9.90 26.96
CA VAL A 116 -20.60 10.00 26.11
C VAL A 116 -21.61 10.94 26.74
N THR A 117 -21.92 12.05 26.06
CA THR A 117 -22.88 13.06 26.55
C THR A 117 -24.30 12.83 26.08
N ARG A 118 -24.51 12.06 25.00
CA ARG A 118 -25.84 11.80 24.39
C ARG A 118 -26.06 10.31 24.09
N PRO A 119 -26.17 9.44 25.12
CA PRO A 119 -26.25 7.98 24.94
C PRO A 119 -27.47 7.53 24.11
N ALA A 120 -28.60 8.24 24.18
CA ALA A 120 -29.79 7.93 23.38
C ALA A 120 -29.54 8.03 21.87
N LEU A 121 -28.73 8.99 21.41
CA LEU A 121 -28.38 9.11 19.99
C LEU A 121 -27.44 7.99 19.55
N VAL A 122 -26.52 7.58 20.42
CA VAL A 122 -25.61 6.44 20.16
C VAL A 122 -26.41 5.14 20.08
N GLN A 123 -27.42 4.96 20.93
CA GLN A 123 -28.33 3.82 20.88
C GLN A 123 -29.11 3.78 19.57
N ALA A 124 -29.76 4.88 19.17
CA ALA A 124 -30.51 4.94 17.91
C ALA A 124 -29.61 4.62 16.70
N LEU A 125 -28.37 5.10 16.70
CA LEU A 125 -27.40 4.81 15.65
C LEU A 125 -26.95 3.34 15.66
N ARG A 126 -26.75 2.72 16.83
CA ARG A 126 -26.47 1.28 16.94
C ARG A 126 -27.59 0.44 16.31
N ASP A 127 -28.84 0.81 16.56
CA ASP A 127 -30.02 0.10 16.03
C ASP A 127 -30.14 0.27 14.50
N ASP A 128 -29.91 1.49 13.99
CA ASP A 128 -29.85 1.76 12.55
C ASP A 128 -28.77 0.94 11.85
N LEU A 129 -27.56 0.91 12.43
CA LEU A 129 -26.44 0.13 11.91
C LEU A 129 -26.77 -1.37 11.90
N GLY A 130 -27.45 -1.88 12.92
CA GLY A 130 -27.92 -3.27 12.96
C GLY A 130 -28.83 -3.61 11.77
N ARG A 131 -29.79 -2.75 11.47
CA ARG A 131 -30.67 -2.91 10.30
C ARG A 131 -29.91 -2.85 8.98
N ALA A 132 -28.91 -1.95 8.87
CA ALA A 132 -28.08 -1.83 7.67
C ALA A 132 -27.19 -3.07 7.45
N ILE A 133 -26.58 -3.62 8.51
CA ILE A 133 -25.74 -4.82 8.44
C ILE A 133 -26.53 -6.01 7.89
N SER A 134 -27.78 -6.21 8.32
CA SER A 134 -28.63 -7.29 7.82
C SER A 134 -28.93 -7.20 6.32
N ARG A 135 -28.82 -6.02 5.73
CA ARG A 135 -29.04 -5.78 4.28
C ARG A 135 -27.74 -5.74 3.47
N ALA A 136 -26.58 -5.68 4.14
CA ALA A 136 -25.29 -5.53 3.47
C ALA A 136 -24.92 -6.81 2.72
N ALA A 137 -24.84 -6.72 1.39
CA ALA A 137 -24.48 -7.85 0.53
C ALA A 137 -22.96 -8.09 0.42
N HIS A 138 -22.15 -7.02 0.48
CA HIS A 138 -20.72 -7.07 0.19
C HIS A 138 -19.87 -7.04 1.47
N ASP A 139 -18.77 -7.79 1.49
CA ASP A 139 -17.87 -7.86 2.65
C ASP A 139 -17.27 -6.50 3.04
N ALA A 140 -16.90 -5.66 2.07
CA ALA A 140 -16.37 -4.33 2.35
C ALA A 140 -17.40 -3.44 3.08
N THR A 141 -18.66 -3.46 2.67
CA THR A 141 -19.74 -2.73 3.35
C THR A 141 -19.99 -3.31 4.74
N ARG A 142 -20.04 -4.64 4.85
CA ARG A 142 -20.26 -5.33 6.12
C ARG A 142 -19.15 -5.05 7.14
N ALA A 143 -17.88 -5.08 6.71
CA ALA A 143 -16.73 -4.72 7.52
C ALA A 143 -16.85 -3.29 8.07
N ARG A 144 -17.20 -2.32 7.21
CA ARG A 144 -17.39 -0.93 7.63
C ARG A 144 -18.50 -0.81 8.67
N LEU A 145 -19.69 -1.32 8.38
CA LEU A 145 -20.87 -1.18 9.25
C LEU A 145 -20.70 -1.88 10.60
N LEU A 146 -20.18 -3.11 10.61
CA LEU A 146 -19.85 -3.81 11.86
C LEU A 146 -18.84 -3.02 12.69
N SER A 147 -17.78 -2.48 12.06
CA SER A 147 -16.79 -1.70 12.80
C SER A 147 -17.37 -0.42 13.42
N LEU A 148 -18.35 0.23 12.75
CA LEU A 148 -19.05 1.39 13.29
C LEU A 148 -19.98 1.01 14.43
N ARG A 149 -20.70 -0.10 14.31
CA ARG A 149 -21.57 -0.61 15.38
C ARG A 149 -20.76 -1.03 16.60
N ALA A 150 -19.56 -1.57 16.39
CA ALA A 150 -18.60 -1.86 17.45
C ALA A 150 -18.19 -0.60 18.23
N VAL A 151 -17.96 0.53 17.54
CA VAL A 151 -17.70 1.82 18.18
C VAL A 151 -18.91 2.28 19.01
N ALA A 152 -20.11 2.25 18.44
CA ALA A 152 -21.33 2.62 19.15
C ALA A 152 -21.55 1.76 20.42
N SER A 153 -21.37 0.44 20.30
CA SER A 153 -21.51 -0.51 21.41
C SER A 153 -20.46 -0.27 22.50
N ARG A 154 -19.19 0.00 22.11
CA ARG A 154 -18.13 0.40 23.05
C ARG A 154 -18.50 1.66 23.82
N LEU A 155 -18.98 2.68 23.12
CA LEU A 155 -19.40 3.95 23.73
C LEU A 155 -20.58 3.77 24.70
N LEU A 156 -21.48 2.81 24.46
CA LEU A 156 -22.57 2.44 25.36
C LEU A 156 -22.13 1.52 26.52
N GLY A 157 -20.87 1.10 26.55
CA GLY A 157 -20.33 0.20 27.57
C GLY A 157 -20.57 -1.30 27.30
N ASP A 158 -21.19 -1.67 26.17
CA ASP A 158 -21.39 -3.07 25.77
C ASP A 158 -20.12 -3.61 25.09
N LEU A 159 -19.10 -3.90 25.89
CA LEU A 159 -17.80 -4.38 25.42
C LEU A 159 -17.84 -5.82 24.88
N GLY A 160 -18.90 -6.57 25.16
CA GLY A 160 -19.11 -7.92 24.65
C GLY A 160 -19.62 -7.89 23.22
N GLU A 161 -20.67 -7.11 22.94
CA GLU A 161 -21.16 -6.88 21.58
C GLU A 161 -20.09 -6.19 20.72
N ALA A 162 -19.44 -5.16 21.26
CA ALA A 162 -18.40 -4.43 20.55
C ALA A 162 -17.27 -5.37 20.07
N LEU A 163 -16.80 -6.28 20.93
CA LEU A 163 -15.73 -7.20 20.57
C LEU A 163 -16.13 -8.15 19.45
N ARG A 164 -17.33 -8.75 19.52
CA ARG A 164 -17.85 -9.65 18.46
C ARG A 164 -17.92 -8.94 17.12
N ASP A 165 -18.52 -7.75 17.10
CA ASP A 165 -18.64 -6.95 15.89
C ASP A 165 -17.28 -6.53 15.33
N GLY A 166 -16.36 -6.12 16.19
CA GLY A 166 -15.01 -5.73 15.79
C GLY A 166 -14.20 -6.89 15.21
N GLN A 167 -14.36 -8.11 15.73
CA GLN A 167 -13.72 -9.31 15.20
C GLN A 167 -14.29 -9.70 13.83
N TRP A 168 -15.62 -9.76 13.69
CA TRP A 168 -16.26 -10.02 12.39
C TRP A 168 -15.90 -8.95 11.35
N ALA A 169 -15.87 -7.68 11.76
CA ALA A 169 -15.42 -6.60 10.89
C ALA A 169 -13.99 -6.82 10.39
N LEU A 170 -13.10 -7.30 11.27
CA LEU A 170 -11.70 -7.57 10.93
C LEU A 170 -11.59 -8.72 9.94
N ASP A 171 -12.39 -9.76 10.08
CA ASP A 171 -12.37 -10.91 9.17
C ASP A 171 -12.87 -10.53 7.77
N HIS A 172 -13.97 -9.78 7.68
CA HIS A 172 -14.43 -9.23 6.40
C HIS A 172 -13.40 -8.27 5.78
N ALA A 173 -12.76 -7.41 6.58
CA ALA A 173 -11.73 -6.48 6.09
C ALA A 173 -10.49 -7.22 5.57
N LYS A 174 -10.05 -8.30 6.23
CA LYS A 174 -8.95 -9.16 5.75
C LYS A 174 -9.30 -9.84 4.43
N ALA A 175 -10.54 -10.33 4.29
CA ALA A 175 -11.01 -10.94 3.05
C ALA A 175 -11.00 -9.95 1.87
N VAL A 176 -11.31 -8.67 2.13
CA VAL A 176 -11.25 -7.60 1.12
C VAL A 176 -9.81 -7.21 0.79
N GLY A 177 -8.91 -7.16 1.79
CA GLY A 177 -7.49 -6.85 1.59
C GLY A 177 -7.17 -5.38 1.36
N GLU A 178 -8.11 -4.45 1.59
CA GLU A 178 -7.87 -3.01 1.43
C GLU A 178 -7.17 -2.44 2.66
N LEU A 179 -5.96 -1.88 2.48
CA LEU A 179 -5.09 -1.40 3.56
C LEU A 179 -5.77 -0.36 4.48
N ARG A 180 -6.46 0.64 3.89
CA ARG A 180 -7.14 1.69 4.67
C ARG A 180 -8.25 1.11 5.54
N GLN A 181 -9.13 0.30 4.95
CA GLN A 181 -10.24 -0.33 5.70
C GLN A 181 -9.70 -1.20 6.83
N LEU A 182 -8.70 -2.03 6.53
CA LEU A 182 -8.07 -2.91 7.50
C LEU A 182 -7.44 -2.13 8.68
N ALA A 183 -6.77 -1.01 8.40
CA ALA A 183 -6.20 -0.15 9.43
C ALA A 183 -7.27 0.49 10.33
N VAL A 184 -8.36 1.00 9.75
CA VAL A 184 -9.48 1.58 10.52
C VAL A 184 -10.12 0.53 11.44
N VAL A 185 -10.41 -0.65 10.91
CA VAL A 185 -11.02 -1.73 11.68
C VAL A 185 -10.10 -2.19 12.82
N ARG A 186 -8.80 -2.36 12.54
CA ARG A 186 -7.81 -2.69 13.58
C ARG A 186 -7.75 -1.65 14.68
N ALA A 187 -7.72 -0.36 14.33
CA ALA A 187 -7.68 0.71 15.31
C ALA A 187 -8.96 0.75 16.17
N ARG A 188 -10.14 0.64 15.57
CA ARG A 188 -11.41 0.53 16.31
C ARG A 188 -11.44 -0.67 17.26
N LEU A 189 -11.03 -1.85 16.78
CA LEU A 189 -10.94 -3.07 17.59
C LEU A 189 -9.92 -2.92 18.72
N ALA A 190 -8.78 -2.26 18.48
CA ALA A 190 -7.80 -1.99 19.52
C ALA A 190 -8.39 -1.16 20.67
N HIS A 191 -9.28 -0.21 20.36
CA HIS A 191 -9.93 0.63 21.37
C HIS A 191 -10.83 -0.20 22.29
N ILE A 192 -11.47 -1.23 21.74
CA ILE A 192 -12.31 -2.16 22.49
C ILE A 192 -11.44 -2.98 23.43
N HIS A 193 -10.34 -3.56 22.93
CA HIS A 193 -9.37 -4.27 23.77
C HIS A 193 -8.80 -3.38 24.87
N GLN A 194 -8.48 -2.12 24.57
CA GLN A 194 -8.02 -1.14 25.56
C GLN A 194 -9.05 -0.96 26.69
N TRP A 195 -10.33 -0.72 26.35
CA TRP A 195 -11.37 -0.48 27.35
C TRP A 195 -11.66 -1.72 28.22
N ARG A 196 -11.40 -2.92 27.68
CA ARG A 196 -11.45 -4.22 28.37
C ARG A 196 -10.20 -4.50 29.22
N GLY A 197 -9.17 -3.66 29.16
CA GLY A 197 -7.88 -3.87 29.85
C GLY A 197 -6.97 -4.90 29.17
N GLU A 198 -7.30 -5.35 27.96
CA GLU A 198 -6.56 -6.33 27.17
C GLU A 198 -5.44 -5.65 26.36
N PHE A 199 -4.56 -4.93 27.06
CA PHE A 199 -3.65 -3.97 26.45
C PHE A 199 -2.64 -4.55 25.46
N GLY A 200 -2.14 -5.77 25.70
CA GLY A 200 -1.23 -6.42 24.75
C GLY A 200 -1.86 -6.65 23.37
N GLN A 201 -3.18 -6.90 23.33
CA GLN A 201 -3.90 -7.03 22.08
C GLN A 201 -4.18 -5.66 21.44
N ALA A 202 -4.52 -4.65 22.25
CA ALA A 202 -4.71 -3.28 21.78
C ALA A 202 -3.44 -2.73 21.12
N ASP A 203 -2.29 -2.85 21.80
CA ASP A 203 -1.01 -2.37 21.32
C ASP A 203 -0.61 -3.05 19.99
N ARG A 204 -0.79 -4.38 19.90
CA ARG A 204 -0.53 -5.14 18.66
C ARG A 204 -1.39 -4.65 17.49
N LEU A 205 -2.68 -4.45 17.72
CA LEU A 205 -3.60 -3.98 16.68
C LEU A 205 -3.27 -2.55 16.23
N LEU A 206 -2.90 -1.65 17.16
CA LEU A 206 -2.48 -0.29 16.84
C LEU A 206 -1.16 -0.25 16.08
N ALA A 207 -0.19 -1.10 16.44
CA ALA A 207 1.04 -1.27 15.69
C ALA A 207 0.74 -1.75 14.26
N LEU A 208 -0.14 -2.74 14.09
CA LEU A 208 -0.59 -3.23 12.77
C LEU A 208 -1.41 -2.20 11.97
N ALA A 209 -2.12 -1.30 12.65
CA ALA A 209 -2.89 -0.21 12.01
C ALA A 209 -1.99 0.96 11.57
N SER A 210 -0.82 1.11 12.19
CA SER A 210 0.15 2.15 11.83
C SER A 210 0.88 1.73 10.55
N CYS A 211 0.53 2.32 9.41
CA CYS A 211 1.27 2.13 8.16
C CYS A 211 1.65 3.49 7.57
N ALA A 212 2.88 3.61 7.08
CA ALA A 212 3.39 4.87 6.52
C ALA A 212 2.70 5.27 5.23
N GLU A 213 2.01 4.35 4.55
CA GLU A 213 1.33 4.58 3.27
C GLU A 213 -0.13 5.04 3.46
N LEU A 214 -0.63 5.09 4.69
CA LEU A 214 -1.97 5.58 4.98
C LEU A 214 -2.03 7.11 4.93
N PRO A 215 -3.22 7.70 4.72
CA PRO A 215 -3.40 9.15 4.82
C PRO A 215 -2.97 9.66 6.20
N ASP A 216 -2.29 10.81 6.23
CA ASP A 216 -1.73 11.36 7.46
C ASP A 216 -2.78 11.59 8.56
N ALA A 217 -4.00 12.02 8.20
CA ALA A 217 -5.09 12.18 9.15
C ALA A 217 -5.45 10.86 9.86
N LEU A 218 -5.46 9.73 9.15
CA LEU A 218 -5.72 8.42 9.76
C LEU A 218 -4.53 7.99 10.64
N ARG A 219 -3.30 8.18 10.16
CA ARG A 219 -2.08 7.86 10.93
C ARG A 219 -2.04 8.67 12.23
N ALA A 220 -2.40 9.96 12.16
CA ALA A 220 -2.50 10.84 13.31
C ALA A 220 -3.52 10.32 14.34
N SER A 221 -4.73 9.95 13.91
CA SER A 221 -5.74 9.36 14.80
C SER A 221 -5.29 8.04 15.44
N VAL A 222 -4.60 7.17 14.69
CA VAL A 222 -4.02 5.92 15.23
C VAL A 222 -2.98 6.22 16.30
N HIS A 223 -2.12 7.22 16.08
CA HIS A 223 -1.13 7.64 17.05
C HIS A 223 -1.75 8.30 18.29
N GLU A 224 -2.78 9.15 18.14
CA GLU A 224 -3.54 9.69 19.27
C GLU A 224 -4.11 8.57 20.15
N GLN A 225 -4.68 7.54 19.53
CA GLN A 225 -5.23 6.39 20.24
C GLN A 225 -4.13 5.55 20.93
N ALA A 226 -3.01 5.30 20.25
CA ALA A 226 -1.88 4.59 20.83
C ALA A 226 -1.27 5.34 22.03
N GLY A 227 -1.19 6.67 21.95
CA GLY A 227 -0.77 7.52 23.06
C GLY A 227 -1.67 7.36 24.29
N ARG A 228 -3.00 7.40 24.09
CA ARG A 228 -3.98 7.18 25.17
C ARG A 228 -3.88 5.78 25.78
N SER A 229 -3.73 4.74 24.95
CA SER A 229 -3.53 3.36 25.43
C SER A 229 -2.25 3.23 26.27
N CYS A 230 -1.15 3.84 25.84
CA CYS A 230 0.12 3.81 26.58
C CYS A 230 0.05 4.60 27.89
N TYR A 231 -0.65 5.74 27.89
CA TYR A 231 -0.88 6.54 29.10
C TYR A 231 -1.64 5.73 30.16
N GLU A 232 -2.69 5.02 29.76
CA GLU A 232 -3.49 4.19 30.68
C GLU A 232 -2.62 3.13 31.37
N GLN A 233 -1.70 2.54 30.62
CA GLN A 233 -0.73 1.54 31.07
C GLN A 233 0.46 2.12 31.87
N GLY A 234 0.55 3.45 32.02
CA GLY A 234 1.66 4.11 32.70
C GLY A 234 2.97 4.16 31.90
N ARG A 235 2.94 3.87 30.59
CA ARG A 235 4.11 4.00 29.69
C ARG A 235 4.17 5.40 29.10
N LEU A 236 4.56 6.37 29.93
CA LEU A 236 4.41 7.79 29.58
C LEU A 236 5.38 8.25 28.48
N VAL A 237 6.60 7.71 28.44
CA VAL A 237 7.56 8.00 27.34
C VAL A 237 6.99 7.57 25.99
N GLU A 238 6.42 6.36 25.93
CA GLU A 238 5.80 5.82 24.71
C GLU A 238 4.55 6.63 24.32
N ALA A 239 3.77 7.07 25.31
CA ALA A 239 2.62 7.94 25.09
C ALA A 239 3.01 9.28 24.45
N ILE A 240 4.04 9.95 24.98
CA ILE A 240 4.55 11.23 24.45
C ILE A 240 4.99 11.06 22.99
N LYS A 241 5.76 10.01 22.68
CA LYS A 241 6.22 9.73 21.31
C LYS A 241 5.05 9.58 20.34
N HIS A 242 3.98 8.93 20.76
CA HIS A 242 2.78 8.79 19.95
C HIS A 242 2.02 10.12 19.78
N PHE A 243 1.87 10.92 20.84
CA PHE A 243 1.25 12.24 20.72
C PHE A 243 2.04 13.20 19.82
N ASP A 244 3.37 13.19 19.90
CA ASP A 244 4.26 13.95 19.03
C ASP A 244 4.11 13.57 17.54
N GLN A 245 4.09 12.27 17.25
CA GLN A 245 3.80 11.76 15.90
C GLN A 245 2.43 12.21 15.41
N ALA A 246 1.40 12.16 16.27
CA ALA A 246 0.06 12.59 15.90
C ALA A 246 0.01 14.08 15.53
N VAL A 247 0.66 14.96 16.30
CA VAL A 247 0.75 16.40 16.00
C VAL A 247 1.51 16.65 14.70
N THR A 248 2.64 15.96 14.51
CA THR A 248 3.48 16.09 13.31
C THR A 248 2.70 15.75 12.04
N LEU A 249 1.89 14.69 12.09
CA LEU A 249 1.11 14.21 10.94
C LEU A 249 -0.13 15.05 10.64
N CYS A 250 -0.71 15.72 11.63
CA CYS A 250 -1.99 16.40 11.43
C CYS A 250 -1.94 17.61 10.49
N GLY A 251 -0.76 18.19 10.24
CA GLY A 251 -0.59 19.31 9.30
C GLY A 251 -1.65 20.40 9.51
N ASP A 252 -2.26 20.94 8.45
CA ASP A 252 -3.29 21.99 8.57
C ASP A 252 -4.69 21.48 8.99
N ALA A 253 -4.88 20.17 9.14
CA ALA A 253 -6.13 19.56 9.64
C ALA A 253 -6.24 19.55 11.19
N ARG A 254 -5.43 20.39 11.86
CA ARG A 254 -5.21 20.47 13.33
C ARG A 254 -6.45 20.68 14.20
N ALA A 255 -7.50 21.32 13.70
CA ALA A 255 -8.48 22.02 14.55
C ALA A 255 -9.16 21.16 15.64
N PRO A 256 -9.70 19.96 15.37
CA PRO A 256 -10.37 19.17 16.42
C PRO A 256 -9.42 18.31 17.28
N MET A 257 -8.23 17.99 16.80
CA MET A 257 -7.32 17.03 17.46
C MET A 257 -6.37 17.69 18.46
N VAL A 258 -5.92 18.93 18.18
CA VAL A 258 -4.96 19.65 19.03
C VAL A 258 -5.45 19.80 20.48
N PRO A 259 -6.69 20.22 20.78
CA PRO A 259 -7.15 20.35 22.17
C PRO A 259 -7.12 19.03 22.94
N ARG A 260 -7.42 17.92 22.26
CA ARG A 260 -7.42 16.57 22.87
C ARG A 260 -6.00 16.12 23.20
N ILE A 261 -5.05 16.36 22.29
CA ILE A 261 -3.64 16.03 22.53
C ILE A 261 -3.05 16.92 23.62
N ALA A 262 -3.38 18.21 23.65
CA ALA A 262 -2.94 19.12 24.70
C ALA A 262 -3.42 18.66 26.07
N LEU A 263 -4.71 18.28 26.19
CA LEU A 263 -5.27 17.70 27.41
C LEU A 263 -4.54 16.40 27.81
N ALA A 264 -4.27 15.51 26.84
CA ALA A 264 -3.55 14.26 27.09
C ALA A 264 -2.10 14.48 27.56
N LEU A 265 -1.37 15.43 26.96
CA LEU A 265 -0.02 15.79 27.39
C LEU A 265 0.00 16.45 28.78
N GLY A 266 -1.04 17.22 29.12
CA GLY A 266 -1.23 17.73 30.48
C GLY A 266 -1.39 16.61 31.51
N ALA A 267 -2.25 15.62 31.21
CA ALA A 267 -2.44 14.44 32.05
C ALA A 267 -1.15 13.61 32.19
N VAL A 268 -0.38 13.47 31.11
CA VAL A 268 0.95 12.84 31.13
C VAL A 268 1.90 13.58 32.08
N ALA A 269 1.99 14.91 31.97
CA ALA A 269 2.88 15.71 32.80
C ALA A 269 2.52 15.59 34.29
N GLU A 270 1.23 15.65 34.62
CA GLU A 270 0.72 15.48 35.99
C GLU A 270 1.09 14.09 36.55
N ARG A 271 0.87 13.03 35.76
CA ARG A 271 1.16 11.64 36.19
C ARG A 271 2.67 11.39 36.29
N ALA A 272 3.46 11.94 35.39
CA ALA A 272 4.92 11.85 35.41
C ALA A 272 5.50 12.56 36.64
N GLY A 273 4.94 13.71 37.04
CA GLY A 273 5.36 14.42 38.25
C GLY A 273 5.14 13.62 39.55
N ARG A 274 4.17 12.70 39.57
CA ARG A 274 3.87 11.85 40.74
C ARG A 274 4.59 10.50 40.73
N HIS A 275 4.77 9.89 39.56
CA HIS A 275 5.19 8.50 39.43
C HIS A 275 6.41 8.28 38.52
N GLY A 276 6.99 9.34 37.99
CA GLY A 276 8.02 9.28 36.95
C GLY A 276 7.46 8.89 35.58
N PHE A 277 8.32 8.87 34.56
CA PHE A 277 7.92 8.63 33.17
C PHE A 277 7.67 7.16 32.82
N GLY A 278 7.99 6.23 33.72
CA GLY A 278 7.89 4.79 33.45
C GLY A 278 9.00 4.28 32.53
N PRO A 279 8.80 3.12 31.86
CA PRO A 279 9.82 2.47 31.06
C PRO A 279 10.12 3.22 29.76
N ALA A 280 11.26 2.88 29.14
CA ALA A 280 11.59 3.34 27.79
C ALA A 280 10.53 2.87 26.77
N ALA A 281 10.33 3.66 25.72
CA ALA A 281 9.41 3.34 24.66
C ALA A 281 9.86 2.09 23.89
N ARG A 282 8.94 1.16 23.66
CA ARG A 282 9.19 -0.03 22.85
C ARG A 282 9.23 0.32 21.37
N ASP A 283 9.95 -0.47 20.59
CA ASP A 283 9.85 -0.42 19.13
C ASP A 283 8.67 -1.25 18.61
N ARG A 284 8.35 -1.06 17.33
CA ARG A 284 7.24 -1.74 16.68
C ARG A 284 7.41 -3.26 16.68
N ALA A 285 8.63 -3.76 16.44
CA ALA A 285 8.91 -5.19 16.36
C ALA A 285 8.64 -5.89 17.70
N THR A 286 9.08 -5.26 18.79
CA THR A 286 8.83 -5.69 20.17
C THR A 286 7.33 -5.75 20.46
N VAL A 287 6.56 -4.71 20.09
CA VAL A 287 5.11 -4.70 20.29
C VAL A 287 4.42 -5.84 19.52
N LEU A 288 4.87 -6.12 18.30
CA LEU A 288 4.32 -7.19 17.47
C LEU A 288 4.79 -8.59 17.90
N GLY A 289 5.76 -8.70 18.81
CA GLY A 289 6.37 -9.97 19.19
C GLY A 289 7.18 -10.61 18.07
N VAL A 290 7.67 -9.79 17.13
CA VAL A 290 8.54 -10.27 16.04
C VAL A 290 9.94 -10.50 16.64
N PRO A 291 10.51 -11.71 16.53
CA PRO A 291 11.86 -11.96 16.99
C PRO A 291 12.85 -11.01 16.31
N PRO A 292 13.91 -10.57 17.01
CA PRO A 292 14.94 -9.75 16.38
C PRO A 292 15.52 -10.49 15.18
N ALA A 293 15.58 -9.80 14.04
CA ALA A 293 16.16 -10.35 12.83
C ALA A 293 17.67 -10.60 13.02
N PRO A 294 18.25 -11.63 12.38
CA PRO A 294 19.70 -11.82 12.36
C PRO A 294 20.40 -10.54 11.87
N VAL A 295 21.44 -10.13 12.60
CA VAL A 295 22.19 -8.91 12.34
C VAL A 295 23.38 -9.24 11.44
N LEU A 296 23.62 -8.40 10.44
CA LEU A 296 24.78 -8.51 9.57
C LEU A 296 26.09 -8.39 10.37
N THR A 297 27.00 -9.33 10.16
CA THR A 297 28.34 -9.32 10.72
C THR A 297 29.39 -9.40 9.62
N ARG A 298 30.52 -8.75 9.81
CA ARG A 298 31.66 -8.82 8.89
C ARG A 298 32.84 -9.46 9.61
N ASP A 299 33.47 -10.43 8.97
CA ASP A 299 34.71 -11.01 9.44
C ASP A 299 35.86 -10.10 9.01
N ASP A 300 36.62 -9.58 9.99
CA ASP A 300 37.67 -8.59 9.74
C ASP A 300 38.88 -9.16 9.00
N ARG A 301 39.11 -10.48 9.07
CA ARG A 301 40.27 -11.15 8.46
C ARG A 301 40.05 -11.44 6.98
N THR A 302 38.85 -11.87 6.63
CA THR A 302 38.46 -12.27 5.26
C THR A 302 37.69 -11.17 4.54
N GLY A 303 37.12 -10.22 5.27
CA GLY A 303 36.20 -9.20 4.76
C GLY A 303 34.81 -9.73 4.39
N ALA A 304 34.55 -11.04 4.59
CA ALA A 304 33.32 -11.70 4.24
C ALA A 304 32.18 -11.37 5.22
N TRP A 305 30.96 -11.43 4.71
CA TRP A 305 29.73 -11.20 5.46
C TRP A 305 29.11 -12.51 5.94
N GLY A 306 28.53 -12.45 7.14
CA GLY A 306 27.71 -13.48 7.78
C GLY A 306 26.61 -12.82 8.62
N TYR A 307 25.96 -13.61 9.48
CA TYR A 307 24.90 -13.11 10.36
C TYR A 307 25.02 -13.68 11.77
N ALA A 308 24.65 -12.88 12.76
CA ALA A 308 24.62 -13.26 14.16
C ALA A 308 23.27 -12.92 14.80
N ASP A 309 23.00 -13.51 15.95
CA ASP A 309 21.87 -13.13 16.78
C ASP A 309 22.11 -11.81 17.53
N ALA A 310 21.11 -11.35 18.29
CA ALA A 310 21.21 -10.12 19.08
C ALA A 310 22.30 -10.17 20.18
N ALA A 311 22.79 -11.36 20.55
CA ALA A 311 23.88 -11.55 21.50
C ALA A 311 25.26 -11.64 20.81
N GLY A 312 25.30 -11.50 19.47
CA GLY A 312 26.53 -11.60 18.68
C GLY A 312 26.97 -13.04 18.41
N ARG A 313 26.16 -14.04 18.73
CA ARG A 313 26.49 -15.45 18.42
C ARG A 313 26.26 -15.69 16.92
N PRO A 314 27.22 -16.27 16.20
CA PRO A 314 27.09 -16.50 14.76
C PRO A 314 25.94 -17.48 14.49
N LEU A 315 25.01 -17.06 13.63
CA LEU A 315 23.90 -17.87 13.11
C LEU A 315 24.23 -18.41 11.72
N VAL A 316 24.82 -17.56 10.88
CA VAL A 316 25.27 -17.91 9.53
C VAL A 316 26.74 -17.50 9.42
N PRO A 317 27.66 -18.45 9.18
CA PRO A 317 29.08 -18.16 9.07
C PRO A 317 29.39 -17.11 8.00
N ALA A 318 30.46 -16.33 8.22
CA ALA A 318 30.92 -15.37 7.24
C ALA A 318 31.49 -16.08 6.00
N ALA A 319 30.76 -16.05 4.88
CA ALA A 319 31.12 -16.74 3.65
C ALA A 319 30.70 -15.98 2.37
N TYR A 320 30.12 -14.79 2.52
CA TYR A 320 29.53 -14.05 1.41
C TYR A 320 30.31 -12.77 1.12
N ARG A 321 30.54 -12.48 -0.16
CA ARG A 321 31.17 -11.20 -0.58
C ARG A 321 30.24 -10.02 -0.39
N GLN A 322 28.92 -10.24 -0.50
CA GLN A 322 27.89 -9.25 -0.23
C GLN A 322 26.70 -9.89 0.48
N ALA A 323 26.02 -9.11 1.32
CA ALA A 323 24.86 -9.53 2.08
C ALA A 323 23.97 -8.32 2.38
N GLN A 324 22.65 -8.51 2.32
CA GLN A 324 21.65 -7.49 2.70
C GLN A 324 21.02 -7.82 4.05
N PRO A 325 20.50 -6.83 4.80
CA PRO A 325 19.79 -7.10 6.05
C PRO A 325 18.60 -8.05 5.85
N PHE A 326 18.29 -8.85 6.88
CA PHE A 326 17.08 -9.67 6.89
C PHE A 326 15.81 -8.81 6.79
N GLY A 327 14.86 -9.24 5.95
CA GLY A 327 13.51 -8.71 5.82
C GLY A 327 12.52 -9.86 5.66
N ASP A 328 11.40 -9.81 6.38
CA ASP A 328 10.37 -10.89 6.40
C ASP A 328 10.94 -12.31 6.62
N GLY A 329 11.99 -12.41 7.43
CA GLY A 329 12.64 -13.69 7.76
C GLY A 329 13.62 -14.22 6.70
N MET A 330 13.89 -13.45 5.65
CA MET A 330 14.77 -13.81 4.54
C MET A 330 15.86 -12.78 4.31
N ALA A 331 16.97 -13.18 3.70
CA ALA A 331 18.05 -12.27 3.31
C ALA A 331 18.65 -12.61 1.95
N TRP A 332 19.16 -11.58 1.27
CA TRP A 332 19.89 -11.71 0.02
C TRP A 332 21.39 -11.77 0.28
N VAL A 333 22.05 -12.76 -0.30
CA VAL A 333 23.51 -12.92 -0.20
C VAL A 333 24.13 -13.20 -1.55
N GLN A 334 25.39 -12.85 -1.69
CA GLN A 334 26.21 -13.16 -2.87
C GLN A 334 27.42 -13.99 -2.42
N PRO A 335 27.50 -15.28 -2.78
CA PRO A 335 28.68 -16.10 -2.54
C PRO A 335 29.91 -15.54 -3.25
N SER A 336 31.10 -15.82 -2.71
CA SER A 336 32.36 -15.45 -3.36
C SER A 336 32.59 -16.22 -4.67
N GLU A 337 32.20 -17.49 -4.71
CA GLU A 337 32.44 -18.42 -5.83
C GLU A 337 31.32 -18.42 -6.90
N ALA A 338 30.26 -17.63 -6.72
CA ALA A 338 29.10 -17.61 -7.60
C ALA A 338 28.72 -16.20 -8.00
N ASP A 339 28.28 -16.04 -9.24
CA ASP A 339 27.69 -14.81 -9.71
C ASP A 339 26.19 -14.73 -9.42
N GLY A 340 25.74 -13.51 -9.15
CA GLY A 340 24.37 -13.20 -8.79
C GLY A 340 23.98 -13.48 -7.34
N TRP A 341 22.84 -12.93 -6.97
CA TRP A 341 22.24 -13.02 -5.64
C TRP A 341 21.50 -14.34 -5.46
N GLN A 342 21.49 -14.83 -4.22
CA GLN A 342 20.67 -15.95 -3.78
C GLN A 342 19.94 -15.60 -2.48
N LEU A 343 18.76 -16.18 -2.31
CA LEU A 343 17.94 -16.01 -1.12
C LEU A 343 18.35 -17.04 -0.06
N ILE A 344 18.48 -16.61 1.19
CA ILE A 344 18.68 -17.50 2.34
C ILE A 344 17.64 -17.22 3.43
N ASP A 345 17.34 -18.23 4.24
CA ASP A 345 16.59 -18.07 5.49
C ASP A 345 17.51 -17.82 6.70
N ALA A 346 16.92 -17.68 7.89
CA ALA A 346 17.64 -17.42 9.14
C ALA A 346 18.62 -18.53 9.57
N THR A 347 18.53 -19.73 8.98
CA THR A 347 19.48 -20.84 9.20
C THR A 347 20.66 -20.80 8.22
N GLY A 348 20.62 -19.91 7.22
CA GLY A 348 21.58 -19.86 6.12
C GLY A 348 21.26 -20.80 4.97
N ALA A 349 20.13 -21.52 5.04
CA ALA A 349 19.72 -22.41 3.97
C ALA A 349 19.21 -21.60 2.77
N ALA A 350 19.73 -21.90 1.57
CA ALA A 350 19.31 -21.25 0.34
C ALA A 350 17.87 -21.63 -0.04
N ARG A 351 17.11 -20.66 -0.56
CA ARG A 351 15.69 -20.81 -0.95
C ARG A 351 15.50 -20.38 -2.41
N GLY A 352 14.68 -21.13 -3.15
CA GLY A 352 14.32 -20.79 -4.54
C GLY A 352 15.48 -20.84 -5.55
N PRO A 353 15.27 -20.27 -6.76
CA PRO A 353 16.31 -20.09 -7.76
C PRO A 353 17.44 -19.18 -7.28
N ARG A 354 18.62 -19.34 -7.89
CA ARG A 354 19.83 -18.57 -7.59
C ARG A 354 20.32 -17.85 -8.83
N GLY A 355 21.23 -16.90 -8.65
CA GLY A 355 21.92 -16.23 -9.76
C GLY A 355 21.16 -15.02 -10.29
N TYR A 356 20.33 -14.38 -9.46
CA TYR A 356 19.68 -13.14 -9.84
C TYR A 356 20.71 -12.03 -10.03
N GLU A 357 20.59 -11.27 -11.10
CA GLU A 357 21.50 -10.17 -11.42
C GLU A 357 21.34 -8.99 -10.46
N ASP A 358 20.11 -8.75 -9.98
CA ASP A 358 19.80 -7.69 -9.03
C ASP A 358 18.57 -8.07 -8.18
N VAL A 359 18.49 -7.53 -6.97
CA VAL A 359 17.45 -7.87 -5.98
C VAL A 359 17.08 -6.67 -5.11
N ARG A 360 15.84 -6.65 -4.62
CA ARG A 360 15.35 -5.67 -3.65
C ARG A 360 14.99 -6.34 -2.33
N PRO A 361 15.04 -5.59 -1.20
CA PRO A 361 14.65 -6.13 0.09
C PRO A 361 13.22 -6.66 0.09
N PHE A 362 12.97 -7.68 0.91
CA PHE A 362 11.61 -8.16 1.17
C PHE A 362 10.77 -7.06 1.82
N ARG A 363 9.55 -6.89 1.29
CA ARG A 363 8.54 -5.98 1.83
C ARG A 363 7.20 -6.67 1.89
N SER A 364 6.76 -6.98 3.10
CA SER A 364 5.50 -7.66 3.36
C SER A 364 5.35 -8.96 2.55
N GLY A 365 6.38 -9.80 2.56
CA GLY A 365 6.38 -11.16 2.05
C GLY A 365 6.74 -11.33 0.56
N VAL A 366 7.14 -10.25 -0.12
CA VAL A 366 7.54 -10.29 -1.54
C VAL A 366 8.80 -9.45 -1.76
N ALA A 367 9.65 -9.88 -2.70
CA ALA A 367 10.84 -9.15 -3.11
C ALA A 367 10.94 -9.07 -4.65
N ALA A 368 11.28 -7.90 -5.17
CA ALA A 368 11.57 -7.74 -6.60
C ALA A 368 12.97 -8.29 -6.93
N VAL A 369 13.07 -9.01 -8.04
CA VAL A 369 14.32 -9.63 -8.51
C VAL A 369 14.46 -9.44 -10.01
N ARG A 370 15.70 -9.44 -10.49
CA ARG A 370 16.03 -9.28 -11.91
C ARG A 370 16.89 -10.43 -12.41
N GLN A 371 16.46 -11.01 -13.53
CA GLN A 371 17.25 -11.90 -14.37
C GLN A 371 16.63 -11.82 -15.76
N ASP A 372 17.35 -11.23 -16.72
CA ASP A 372 16.88 -10.76 -18.05
C ASP A 372 15.74 -9.72 -18.04
N GLY A 373 14.85 -9.78 -17.05
CA GLY A 373 13.80 -8.81 -16.75
C GLY A 373 13.47 -8.82 -15.26
N TRP A 374 12.78 -7.77 -14.81
CA TRP A 374 12.27 -7.67 -13.45
C TRP A 374 10.99 -8.47 -13.27
N GLY A 375 10.89 -9.12 -12.12
CA GLY A 375 9.67 -9.69 -11.57
C GLY A 375 9.81 -9.79 -10.06
N ALA A 376 9.15 -10.75 -9.42
CA ALA A 376 9.16 -10.85 -7.98
C ALA A 376 8.97 -12.29 -7.48
N ILE A 377 9.51 -12.53 -6.29
CA ILE A 377 9.42 -13.81 -5.59
C ILE A 377 8.77 -13.66 -4.22
N ASP A 378 8.17 -14.74 -3.72
CA ASP A 378 7.69 -14.84 -2.34
C ASP A 378 8.80 -15.31 -1.37
N THR A 379 8.47 -15.41 -0.08
CA THR A 379 9.42 -15.82 0.99
C THR A 379 9.87 -17.28 0.88
N VAL A 380 9.19 -18.12 0.10
CA VAL A 380 9.65 -19.50 -0.15
C VAL A 380 10.48 -19.61 -1.43
N GLY A 381 10.73 -18.48 -2.11
CA GLY A 381 11.55 -18.41 -3.31
C GLY A 381 10.81 -18.73 -4.61
N ARG A 382 9.47 -18.74 -4.61
CA ARG A 382 8.68 -18.95 -5.83
C ARG A 382 8.51 -17.64 -6.57
N VAL A 383 8.67 -17.67 -7.90
CA VAL A 383 8.36 -16.53 -8.77
C VAL A 383 6.85 -16.32 -8.78
N VAL A 384 6.39 -15.22 -8.19
CA VAL A 384 4.99 -14.81 -8.12
C VAL A 384 4.64 -13.70 -9.11
N VAL A 385 5.64 -12.93 -9.55
CA VAL A 385 5.49 -12.00 -10.68
C VAL A 385 6.51 -12.37 -11.76
N PRO A 386 6.08 -12.66 -13.01
CA PRO A 386 7.00 -13.06 -14.08
C PRO A 386 8.12 -12.03 -14.35
N LEU A 387 9.33 -12.53 -14.61
CA LEU A 387 10.54 -11.77 -14.91
C LEU A 387 10.50 -11.16 -16.32
N ARG A 388 9.67 -10.13 -16.54
CA ARG A 388 9.44 -9.55 -17.88
C ARG A 388 9.33 -8.03 -17.92
N TYR A 389 9.38 -7.39 -16.75
CA TYR A 389 9.25 -5.94 -16.65
C TYR A 389 10.62 -5.27 -16.75
N ARG A 390 10.64 -4.01 -17.18
CA ARG A 390 11.86 -3.19 -17.20
C ARG A 390 12.20 -2.59 -15.84
N GLY A 391 11.23 -2.50 -14.93
CA GLY A 391 11.47 -2.01 -13.57
C GLY A 391 10.24 -2.00 -12.69
N PHE A 392 10.49 -1.82 -11.38
CA PHE A 392 9.50 -1.66 -10.32
C PHE A 392 9.67 -0.29 -9.68
N ALA A 393 9.08 0.75 -10.28
CA ALA A 393 9.23 2.13 -9.82
C ALA A 393 7.91 2.62 -9.23
N THR A 394 7.65 2.26 -7.97
CA THR A 394 6.38 2.51 -7.31
C THR A 394 6.31 3.93 -6.73
N ALA A 395 5.64 4.82 -7.46
CA ALA A 395 5.36 6.18 -7.00
C ALA A 395 4.18 6.21 -6.02
N LEU A 396 4.37 6.88 -4.88
CA LEU A 396 3.34 7.11 -3.87
C LEU A 396 2.79 8.54 -3.96
N SER A 397 1.56 8.74 -3.50
CA SER A 397 0.89 10.04 -3.56
C SER A 397 1.56 11.15 -2.75
N ASP A 398 2.34 10.80 -1.73
CA ASP A 398 3.11 11.74 -0.91
C ASP A 398 4.44 12.16 -1.53
N GLY A 399 4.75 11.66 -2.74
CA GLY A 399 5.98 11.98 -3.46
C GLY A 399 7.15 11.03 -3.17
N ARG A 400 6.99 10.08 -2.25
CA ARG A 400 7.98 9.01 -2.07
C ARG A 400 7.95 8.04 -3.24
N TYR A 401 9.09 7.39 -3.45
CA TYR A 401 9.26 6.31 -4.41
C TYR A 401 9.75 5.06 -3.68
N LEU A 402 9.13 3.92 -3.99
CA LEU A 402 9.56 2.61 -3.54
C LEU A 402 10.10 1.83 -4.75
N ASP A 403 11.28 1.25 -4.58
CA ASP A 403 11.83 0.30 -5.53
C ASP A 403 11.32 -1.10 -5.16
N GLY A 404 10.20 -1.49 -5.76
CA GLY A 404 9.45 -2.71 -5.41
C GLY A 404 8.02 -2.45 -4.94
N PHE A 405 7.62 -3.16 -3.88
CA PHE A 405 6.22 -3.22 -3.41
C PHE A 405 5.95 -2.30 -2.22
N THR A 406 4.70 -1.84 -2.17
CA THR A 406 4.11 -1.19 -1.00
C THR A 406 3.85 -2.19 0.14
N GLU A 407 3.57 -1.69 1.34
CA GLU A 407 3.12 -2.47 2.50
C GLU A 407 1.75 -3.13 2.27
N GLU A 408 0.94 -2.59 1.36
CA GLU A 408 -0.27 -3.28 0.89
C GLU A 408 0.00 -4.34 -0.19
N GLY A 409 1.20 -4.34 -0.76
CA GLY A 409 1.65 -5.38 -1.68
C GLY A 409 1.39 -5.07 -3.12
N LEU A 410 1.30 -3.80 -3.46
CA LEU A 410 1.16 -3.32 -4.81
C LEU A 410 2.50 -2.80 -5.31
N ALA A 411 2.74 -2.96 -6.60
CA ALA A 411 3.90 -2.37 -7.26
C ALA A 411 3.50 -1.76 -8.61
N VAL A 412 4.09 -0.62 -8.93
CA VAL A 412 4.02 -0.06 -10.29
C VAL A 412 5.07 -0.76 -11.14
N VAL A 413 4.61 -1.43 -12.19
CA VAL A 413 5.48 -2.14 -13.12
C VAL A 413 5.64 -1.34 -14.40
N ASP A 414 6.88 -1.30 -14.90
CA ASP A 414 7.24 -0.61 -16.13
C ASP A 414 7.51 -1.60 -17.26
N THR A 415 6.84 -1.44 -18.40
CA THR A 415 7.08 -2.22 -19.63
C THR A 415 8.01 -1.52 -20.62
N GLY A 416 8.54 -0.35 -20.25
CA GLY A 416 9.37 0.56 -21.04
C GLY A 416 8.60 1.76 -21.59
N ARG A 417 7.36 1.56 -22.06
CA ARG A 417 6.48 2.64 -22.54
C ARG A 417 5.29 2.87 -21.63
N TRP A 418 4.78 1.79 -21.03
CA TRP A 418 3.54 1.80 -20.28
C TRP A 418 3.76 1.27 -18.88
N ARG A 419 3.04 1.88 -17.94
CA ARG A 419 3.03 1.52 -16.54
C ARG A 419 1.68 0.96 -16.14
N GLY A 420 1.72 -0.06 -15.31
CA GLY A 420 0.56 -0.71 -14.71
C GLY A 420 0.81 -0.96 -13.22
N VAL A 421 -0.14 -1.63 -12.56
CA VAL A 421 -0.05 -1.99 -11.15
C VAL A 421 -0.32 -3.48 -11.02
N VAL A 422 0.58 -4.17 -10.32
CA VAL A 422 0.43 -5.58 -9.93
C VAL A 422 0.36 -5.71 -8.42
N ASP A 423 -0.24 -6.78 -7.93
CA ASP A 423 -0.10 -7.20 -6.53
C ASP A 423 1.00 -8.27 -6.32
N ARG A 424 1.14 -8.72 -5.07
CA ARG A 424 2.10 -9.75 -4.64
C ARG A 424 1.93 -11.09 -5.36
N THR A 425 0.76 -11.37 -5.92
CA THR A 425 0.50 -12.62 -6.67
C THR A 425 0.69 -12.44 -8.17
N GLY A 426 1.10 -11.24 -8.62
CA GLY A 426 1.24 -10.88 -10.02
C GLY A 426 -0.09 -10.58 -10.73
N ARG A 427 -1.20 -10.49 -9.99
CA ARG A 427 -2.47 -10.06 -10.57
C ARG A 427 -2.37 -8.58 -10.92
N GLN A 428 -2.77 -8.25 -12.14
CA GLN A 428 -2.81 -6.86 -12.61
C GLN A 428 -4.08 -6.18 -12.13
N TRP A 429 -3.92 -5.11 -11.35
CA TRP A 429 -5.00 -4.21 -10.94
C TRP A 429 -5.17 -3.07 -11.94
N VAL A 430 -4.06 -2.64 -12.54
CA VAL A 430 -4.05 -1.67 -13.63
C VAL A 430 -3.18 -2.25 -14.73
N GLU A 431 -3.76 -2.48 -15.90
CA GLU A 431 -3.00 -2.95 -17.05
C GLU A 431 -1.95 -1.90 -17.47
N PRO A 432 -0.77 -2.32 -17.96
CA PRO A 432 0.22 -1.39 -18.49
C PRO A 432 -0.27 -0.64 -19.74
N ARG A 433 -0.93 0.50 -19.54
CA ARG A 433 -1.45 1.37 -20.61
C ARG A 433 -1.32 2.86 -20.34
N TYR A 434 -0.78 3.24 -19.17
CA TYR A 434 -0.63 4.64 -18.78
C TYR A 434 0.84 5.05 -18.80
N ARG A 435 1.12 6.32 -19.10
CA ARG A 435 2.49 6.86 -19.02
C ARG A 435 2.97 6.96 -17.57
N THR A 436 2.06 7.29 -16.67
CA THR A 436 2.33 7.43 -15.23
C THR A 436 1.19 6.82 -14.45
N VAL A 437 1.55 6.05 -13.42
CA VAL A 437 0.63 5.57 -12.40
C VAL A 437 1.24 5.87 -11.03
N VAL A 438 0.42 6.41 -10.12
CA VAL A 438 0.78 6.69 -8.73
C VAL A 438 -0.20 5.96 -7.83
N ILE A 439 0.33 5.24 -6.84
CA ILE A 439 -0.49 4.58 -5.84
C ILE A 439 -0.90 5.63 -4.80
N HIS A 440 -2.21 5.87 -4.71
CA HIS A 440 -2.83 6.71 -3.70
C HIS A 440 -3.64 5.83 -2.74
N PRO A 441 -3.74 6.18 -1.44
CA PRO A 441 -4.46 5.35 -0.46
C PRO A 441 -5.94 5.08 -0.76
N LEU A 442 -6.51 5.84 -1.69
CA LEU A 442 -7.92 5.79 -2.09
C LEU A 442 -8.15 5.43 -3.56
N ALA A 443 -7.09 5.44 -4.39
CA ALA A 443 -7.22 5.38 -5.85
C ALA A 443 -5.87 5.05 -6.51
N PHE A 444 -5.89 4.72 -7.79
CA PHE A 444 -4.69 4.80 -8.63
C PHE A 444 -4.76 6.10 -9.43
N LEU A 445 -3.84 7.02 -9.21
CA LEU A 445 -3.77 8.24 -10.01
C LEU A 445 -3.04 7.93 -11.30
N ILE A 446 -3.58 8.38 -12.42
CA ILE A 446 -3.05 8.10 -13.75
C ILE A 446 -2.80 9.41 -14.49
N VAL A 447 -1.88 9.35 -15.45
CA VAL A 447 -1.73 10.41 -16.46
C VAL A 447 -1.97 9.81 -17.83
N ASP A 448 -2.90 10.42 -18.56
CA ASP A 448 -3.22 10.12 -19.96
C ASP A 448 -3.40 11.43 -20.74
N GLY A 449 -2.84 11.51 -21.94
CA GLY A 449 -2.84 12.75 -22.73
C GLY A 449 -2.19 13.97 -22.02
N GLY A 450 -1.34 13.75 -21.02
CA GLY A 450 -0.75 14.81 -20.18
C GLY A 450 -1.69 15.31 -19.07
N GLN A 451 -2.88 14.75 -18.93
CA GLN A 451 -3.87 15.12 -17.93
C GLN A 451 -4.01 14.05 -16.84
N TRP A 452 -4.26 14.51 -15.62
CA TRP A 452 -4.43 13.71 -14.43
C TRP A 452 -5.88 13.19 -14.30
N GLY A 453 -5.99 11.89 -14.06
CA GLY A 453 -7.23 11.18 -13.75
C GLY A 453 -7.04 10.19 -12.60
N ALA A 454 -8.12 9.51 -12.20
CA ALA A 454 -8.07 8.51 -11.15
C ALA A 454 -8.89 7.27 -11.51
N LEU A 455 -8.34 6.11 -11.17
CA LEU A 455 -9.04 4.84 -11.12
C LEU A 455 -9.36 4.50 -9.66
N ASP A 456 -10.46 3.81 -9.41
CA ASP A 456 -10.74 3.23 -8.10
C ASP A 456 -9.70 2.14 -7.75
N ARG A 457 -9.74 1.66 -6.50
CA ARG A 457 -8.85 0.60 -6.00
C ARG A 457 -9.05 -0.76 -6.67
N ARG A 458 -9.98 -0.87 -7.63
CA ARG A 458 -10.22 -2.05 -8.48
C ARG A 458 -9.81 -1.81 -9.94
N GLY A 459 -9.16 -0.67 -10.24
CA GLY A 459 -8.72 -0.31 -11.59
C GLY A 459 -9.82 0.25 -12.50
N ARG A 460 -11.02 0.51 -11.99
CA ARG A 460 -12.15 1.06 -12.77
C ARG A 460 -12.09 2.58 -12.79
N ALA A 461 -12.59 3.21 -13.86
CA ALA A 461 -12.58 4.65 -13.97
C ALA A 461 -13.36 5.33 -12.83
N LEU A 462 -12.71 6.24 -12.11
CA LEU A 462 -13.31 7.02 -11.03
C LEU A 462 -13.42 8.50 -11.41
N ILE A 463 -12.33 9.08 -11.94
CA ILE A 463 -12.26 10.45 -12.46
C ILE A 463 -11.54 10.40 -13.80
N SER A 464 -12.17 10.93 -14.84
CA SER A 464 -11.56 11.03 -16.17
C SER A 464 -10.29 11.91 -16.14
N PRO A 465 -9.28 11.59 -16.96
CA PRO A 465 -8.05 12.38 -17.04
C PRO A 465 -8.29 13.72 -17.75
N THR A 466 -8.72 14.72 -16.98
CA THR A 466 -9.02 16.08 -17.46
C THR A 466 -8.33 17.17 -16.64
N HIS A 467 -7.60 16.82 -15.59
CA HIS A 467 -7.01 17.78 -14.66
C HIS A 467 -5.57 18.11 -15.09
N GLY A 468 -5.20 19.39 -15.14
CA GLY A 468 -3.85 19.80 -15.56
C GLY A 468 -2.75 19.43 -14.56
N ASP A 469 -3.11 19.32 -13.26
CA ASP A 469 -2.16 19.04 -12.20
C ASP A 469 -2.72 18.08 -11.13
N ARG A 470 -1.79 17.57 -10.30
CA ARG A 470 -2.07 16.60 -9.24
C ARG A 470 -2.90 17.19 -8.09
N ARG A 471 -2.77 18.48 -7.79
CA ARG A 471 -3.48 19.16 -6.69
C ARG A 471 -4.97 19.34 -7.00
N ALA A 472 -5.29 19.70 -8.24
CA ALA A 472 -6.65 19.78 -8.77
C ALA A 472 -7.32 18.40 -8.72
N LEU A 473 -6.63 17.34 -9.19
CA LEU A 473 -7.14 15.97 -9.09
C LEU A 473 -7.38 15.55 -7.63
N HIS A 474 -6.45 15.85 -6.72
CA HIS A 474 -6.59 15.50 -5.32
C HIS A 474 -7.80 16.18 -4.67
N THR A 475 -8.06 17.45 -5.01
CA THR A 475 -9.28 18.16 -4.57
C THR A 475 -10.54 17.51 -5.13
N ALA A 476 -10.55 17.17 -6.42
CA ALA A 476 -11.67 16.48 -7.05
C ALA A 476 -11.93 15.09 -6.44
N LEU A 477 -10.86 14.35 -6.13
CA LEU A 477 -10.91 13.04 -5.49
C LEU A 477 -11.49 13.13 -4.08
N ARG A 478 -11.03 14.09 -3.26
CA ARG A 478 -11.59 14.34 -1.92
C ARG A 478 -13.08 14.66 -1.97
N ARG A 479 -13.50 15.56 -2.88
CA ARG A 479 -14.91 15.93 -3.06
C ARG A 479 -15.76 14.73 -3.50
N ARG A 480 -15.25 13.92 -4.43
CA ARG A 480 -15.97 12.77 -4.98
C ARG A 480 -16.10 11.62 -3.99
N LEU A 481 -15.09 11.40 -3.16
CA LEU A 481 -15.05 10.30 -2.19
C LEU A 481 -15.52 10.68 -0.78
N ARG A 482 -15.82 11.96 -0.52
CA ARG A 482 -16.24 12.50 0.79
C ARG A 482 -15.38 11.97 1.95
N VAL A 483 -14.06 11.92 1.76
CA VAL A 483 -13.16 11.26 2.73
C VAL A 483 -12.95 12.15 3.95
N GLU A 484 -13.67 11.85 5.01
CA GLU A 484 -13.43 12.38 6.35
C GLU A 484 -12.47 11.48 7.14
N ALA A 485 -11.88 12.04 8.20
CA ALA A 485 -11.07 11.27 9.14
C ALA A 485 -12.00 10.29 9.88
N PRO A 486 -11.68 8.98 9.90
CA PRO A 486 -12.58 8.01 10.47
C PRO A 486 -12.68 8.18 11.99
N VAL A 487 -13.88 7.95 12.51
CA VAL A 487 -14.15 7.91 13.94
C VAL A 487 -13.56 6.61 14.52
N LEU A 488 -12.47 6.68 15.30
CA LEU A 488 -11.75 5.53 15.89
C LEU A 488 -12.18 5.14 17.31
#